data_AF-A0A811UTW2-F1
#
_entry.id   AF-A0A811UTW2-F1
#
_cell.length_a   1.000
_cell.length_b   1.000
_cell.length_c   1.000
_cell.angle_alpha   90.00
_cell.angle_beta   90.00
_cell.angle_gamma   90.00
#
_symmetry.space_group_name_H-M   'P 1'
#
loop_
_entity.id
_entity.type
_entity.pdbx_description
1 polymer ?
#
loop_
_entity_poly.entity_id
_entity_poly.type
_entity_poly.pdbx_seq_one_letter_code
_entity_poly.pdbx_strand_id
1 'polypeptide(L)'
;MPEDKAEKASTKMNKYLQKFIFETNRLEIFCAKWSTDLASDQTETLLNVKLQQLDKNWDSLLEAYEAIFMADAYPEVSESVEQKYAQCSESFQNCKAQMLEALQLLQHLYPPKQPIKHRIQP
;
A
#
# COMPACT_ATOMS: atom_id res chain seq x y z
N MET A 1 20.43 36.22 -14.46
CA MET A 1 20.62 35.33 -13.30
C MET A 1 19.88 34.01 -13.54
N PRO A 2 20.52 33.00 -14.17
CA PRO A 2 19.95 31.67 -14.41
C PRO A 2 20.24 30.66 -13.28
N GLU A 3 21.32 30.85 -12.52
CA GLU A 3 21.85 29.89 -11.53
C GLU A 3 20.88 29.63 -10.37
N ASP A 4 20.18 30.67 -9.92
CA ASP A 4 19.22 30.66 -8.82
C ASP A 4 17.96 29.79 -9.06
N LYS A 5 17.63 29.49 -10.33
CA LYS A 5 16.47 28.65 -10.70
C LYS A 5 16.82 27.16 -10.77
N ALA A 6 18.02 26.84 -11.25
CA ALA A 6 18.51 25.47 -11.36
C ALA A 6 18.74 24.84 -9.97
N GLU A 7 19.29 25.61 -9.03
CA GLU A 7 19.55 25.16 -7.66
C GLU A 7 18.25 24.84 -6.89
N LYS A 8 17.20 25.66 -7.09
CA LYS A 8 15.87 25.43 -6.50
C LYS A 8 15.15 24.23 -7.11
N ALA A 9 15.27 24.02 -8.42
CA ALA A 9 14.71 22.85 -9.09
C ALA A 9 15.36 21.54 -8.61
N SER A 10 16.70 21.53 -8.50
CA SER A 10 17.48 20.41 -7.97
C SER A 10 17.09 20.05 -6.53
N THR A 11 16.94 21.04 -5.66
CA THR A 11 16.54 20.85 -4.25
C THR A 11 15.12 20.27 -4.13
N LYS A 12 14.18 20.74 -4.96
CA LYS A 12 12.79 20.28 -4.96
C LYS A 12 12.68 18.84 -5.46
N MET A 13 13.40 18.49 -6.52
CA MET A 13 13.47 17.12 -7.05
C MET A 13 14.02 16.14 -6.00
N ASN A 14 15.11 16.51 -5.31
CA ASN A 14 15.67 15.69 -4.25
C ASN A 14 14.64 15.39 -3.14
N LYS A 15 13.83 16.39 -2.76
CA LYS A 15 12.75 16.20 -1.77
C LYS A 15 11.70 15.18 -2.25
N TYR A 16 11.30 15.22 -3.52
CA TYR A 16 10.33 14.27 -4.07
C TYR A 16 10.88 12.85 -4.15
N LEU A 17 12.14 12.69 -4.57
CA LEU A 17 12.81 11.40 -4.60
C LEU A 17 12.95 10.79 -3.21
N GLN A 18 13.34 11.59 -2.21
CA GLN A 18 13.42 11.11 -0.82
C GLN A 18 12.05 10.69 -0.29
N LYS A 19 10.98 11.42 -0.61
CA LYS A 19 9.61 11.02 -0.23
C LYS A 19 9.25 9.69 -0.91
N PHE A 20 9.49 9.55 -2.20
CA PHE A 20 9.19 8.31 -2.94
C PHE A 20 9.97 7.10 -2.39
N ILE A 21 11.27 7.26 -2.10
CA ILE A 21 12.08 6.21 -1.46
C ILE A 21 11.52 5.84 -0.09
N PHE A 22 11.11 6.83 0.70
CA PHE A 22 10.53 6.58 2.01
C PHE A 22 9.22 5.78 1.92
N GLU A 23 8.30 6.20 1.04
CA GLU A 23 6.99 5.54 0.90
C GLU A 23 7.12 4.12 0.29
N THR A 24 8.02 3.93 -0.68
CA THR A 24 8.29 2.59 -1.24
C THR A 24 8.82 1.63 -0.17
N ASN A 25 9.84 2.04 0.61
CA ASN A 25 10.36 1.26 1.72
C ASN A 25 9.30 0.95 2.78
N ARG A 26 8.46 1.93 3.13
CA ARG A 26 7.38 1.76 4.09
C ARG A 26 6.38 0.69 3.63
N LEU A 27 6.00 0.71 2.36
CA LEU A 27 5.09 -0.26 1.77
C LEU A 27 5.72 -1.66 1.72
N GLU A 28 6.97 -1.77 1.28
CA GLU A 28 7.69 -3.05 1.22
C GLU A 28 7.84 -3.69 2.60
N ILE A 29 8.19 -2.90 3.63
CA ILE A 29 8.26 -3.38 5.01
C ILE A 29 6.90 -3.84 5.51
N PHE A 30 5.82 -3.12 5.17
CA PHE A 30 4.47 -3.52 5.55
C PHE A 30 4.11 -4.88 4.93
N CYS A 31 4.32 -5.04 3.62
CA CYS A 31 4.04 -6.28 2.91
C CYS A 31 4.90 -7.44 3.41
N ALA A 32 6.19 -7.21 3.68
CA ALA A 32 7.09 -8.22 4.21
C ALA A 32 6.65 -8.70 5.61
N LYS A 33 6.28 -7.76 6.50
CA LYS A 33 5.78 -8.09 7.83
C LYS A 33 4.50 -8.92 7.75
N TRP A 34 3.56 -8.54 6.87
CA TRP A 34 2.34 -9.30 6.63
C TRP A 34 2.63 -10.77 6.30
N SER A 35 3.52 -11.01 5.33
CA SER A 35 3.87 -12.37 4.88
C SER A 35 4.52 -13.24 5.96
N THR A 36 5.12 -12.64 6.99
CA THR A 36 5.78 -13.36 8.11
C THR A 36 4.88 -13.57 9.33
N ASP A 37 3.81 -12.80 9.47
CA ASP A 37 2.94 -12.80 10.66
C ASP A 37 1.98 -14.01 10.59
N LEU A 38 2.42 -15.16 11.14
CA LEU A 38 1.63 -16.39 11.20
C LEU A 38 0.29 -16.15 11.89
N ALA A 39 -0.79 -16.53 11.20
CA ALA A 39 -2.16 -16.04 11.35
C ALA A 39 -2.93 -16.39 12.64
N SER A 40 -2.27 -16.68 13.77
CA SER A 40 -2.97 -17.20 14.96
C SER A 40 -3.89 -16.19 15.65
N ASP A 41 -3.62 -14.88 15.52
CA ASP A 41 -4.40 -13.81 16.18
C ASP A 41 -5.10 -12.85 15.18
N GLN A 42 -5.21 -13.23 13.91
CA GLN A 42 -5.84 -12.40 12.89
C GLN A 42 -7.37 -12.43 13.06
N THR A 43 -7.94 -11.33 13.55
CA THR A 43 -9.41 -11.13 13.55
C THR A 43 -9.85 -10.40 12.29
N GLU A 44 -11.12 -10.56 11.90
CA GLU A 44 -11.72 -9.82 10.78
C GLU A 44 -11.54 -8.31 10.92
N THR A 45 -11.73 -7.77 12.13
CA THR A 45 -11.52 -6.34 12.41
C THR A 45 -10.07 -5.94 12.20
N LEU A 46 -9.10 -6.74 12.70
CA LEU A 46 -7.68 -6.44 12.54
C LEU A 46 -7.26 -6.48 11.07
N LEU A 47 -7.75 -7.46 10.30
CA LEU A 47 -7.53 -7.56 8.86
C LEU A 47 -8.04 -6.32 8.12
N ASN A 48 -9.26 -5.88 8.42
CA ASN A 48 -9.84 -4.68 7.81
C ASN A 48 -9.02 -3.42 8.13
N VAL A 49 -8.53 -3.28 9.37
CA VAL A 49 -7.65 -2.17 9.75
C VAL A 49 -6.32 -2.23 8.98
N LYS A 50 -5.69 -3.41 8.90
CA LYS A 50 -4.45 -3.59 8.15
C LYS A 50 -4.67 -3.32 6.65
N LEU A 51 -5.79 -3.74 6.06
CA LEU A 51 -6.14 -3.45 4.65
C LEU A 51 -6.27 -1.95 4.39
N GLN A 52 -6.98 -1.22 5.26
CA GLN A 52 -7.06 0.24 5.16
C GLN A 52 -5.69 0.91 5.29
N GLN A 53 -4.80 0.36 6.13
CA GLN A 53 -3.44 0.85 6.25
C GLN A 53 -2.61 0.60 4.98
N LEU A 54 -2.78 -0.57 4.36
CA LEU A 54 -2.15 -0.91 3.09
C LEU A 54 -2.58 0.08 1.99
N ASP A 55 -3.88 0.34 1.86
CA ASP A 55 -4.42 1.30 0.89
C ASP A 55 -3.87 2.71 1.13
N LYS A 56 -3.82 3.18 2.38
CA LYS A 56 -3.22 4.49 2.70
C LYS A 56 -1.72 4.58 2.37
N ASN A 57 -0.97 3.50 2.58
CA ASN A 57 0.45 3.45 2.20
C ASN A 57 0.60 3.53 0.69
N TRP A 58 -0.28 2.85 -0.06
CA TRP A 58 -0.31 2.90 -1.52
C TRP A 58 -0.65 4.29 -2.04
N ASP A 59 -1.68 4.94 -1.51
CA ASP A 59 -2.06 6.31 -1.89
C ASP A 59 -0.90 7.29 -1.67
N SER A 60 -0.20 7.17 -0.52
CA SER A 60 0.96 8.02 -0.20
C SER A 60 2.11 7.83 -1.18
N LEU A 61 2.34 6.59 -1.64
CA LEU A 61 3.33 6.26 -2.66
C LEU A 61 2.94 6.83 -4.02
N LEU A 62 1.68 6.68 -4.43
CA LEU A 62 1.17 7.20 -5.69
C LEU A 62 1.33 8.72 -5.77
N GLU A 63 0.97 9.45 -4.71
CA GLU A 63 1.20 10.89 -4.63
C GLU A 63 2.69 11.26 -4.75
N ALA A 64 3.57 10.49 -4.11
CA ALA A 64 5.01 10.74 -4.16
C ALA A 64 5.59 10.46 -5.56
N TYR A 65 5.09 9.42 -6.24
CA TYR A 65 5.43 9.08 -7.60
C TYR A 65 4.99 10.17 -8.58
N GLU A 66 3.71 10.58 -8.54
CA GLU A 66 3.17 11.63 -9.40
C GLU A 66 3.90 12.98 -9.22
N ALA A 67 4.28 13.31 -7.98
CA ALA A 67 5.03 14.53 -7.68
C ALA A 67 6.40 14.59 -8.37
N ILE A 68 7.02 13.44 -8.69
CA ILE A 68 8.29 13.38 -9.43
C ILE A 68 8.06 13.83 -10.88
N PHE A 69 7.03 13.31 -11.55
CA PHE A 69 6.76 13.63 -12.96
C PHE A 69 6.19 15.04 -13.16
N MET A 70 5.47 15.56 -12.17
CA MET A 70 4.99 16.95 -12.17
C MET A 70 6.11 17.98 -11.97
N ALA A 71 7.33 17.54 -11.64
CA ALA A 71 8.45 18.41 -11.29
C ALA A 71 9.48 18.62 -12.42
N ASP A 72 9.13 18.38 -13.69
CA ASP A 72 10.05 18.38 -14.84
C ASP A 72 11.24 17.43 -14.60
N ALA A 73 10.95 16.17 -14.28
CA ALA A 73 11.98 15.16 -14.02
C ALA A 73 12.89 14.91 -15.23
N TYR A 74 14.19 14.77 -14.97
CA TYR A 74 15.16 14.35 -15.98
C TYR A 74 14.85 12.92 -16.45
N PRO A 75 15.00 12.61 -17.75
CA PRO A 75 14.67 11.29 -18.33
C PRO A 75 15.33 10.09 -17.64
N GLU A 76 16.54 10.26 -17.10
CA GLU A 76 17.27 9.19 -16.40
C GLU A 76 16.68 8.88 -15.02
N VAL A 77 16.04 9.87 -14.38
CA VAL A 77 15.37 9.69 -13.09
C VAL A 77 14.04 8.95 -13.29
N SER A 78 13.35 9.15 -14.42
CA SER A 78 12.07 8.50 -14.70
C SER A 78 12.18 6.98 -14.79
N GLU A 79 13.17 6.41 -15.47
CA GLU A 79 13.24 4.95 -15.67
C GLU A 79 13.44 4.19 -14.34
N SER A 80 14.36 4.66 -13.49
CA SER A 80 14.60 4.02 -12.19
C SER A 80 13.39 4.13 -11.25
N VAL A 81 12.72 5.29 -11.26
CA VAL A 81 11.51 5.54 -10.47
C VAL A 81 10.36 4.68 -10.97
N GLU A 82 10.17 4.56 -12.29
CA GLU A 82 9.18 3.68 -12.92
C GLU A 82 9.42 2.21 -12.57
N GLN A 83 10.67 1.74 -12.65
CA GLN A 83 11.00 0.36 -12.31
C GLN A 83 10.72 0.06 -10.84
N LYS A 84 11.12 0.97 -9.93
CA LYS A 84 10.85 0.80 -8.49
C LYS A 84 9.35 0.88 -8.19
N TYR A 85 8.62 1.77 -8.86
CA TYR A 85 7.17 1.85 -8.77
C TYR A 85 6.50 0.55 -9.21
N ALA A 86 6.90 -0.03 -10.35
CA ALA A 86 6.37 -1.29 -10.86
C ALA A 86 6.57 -2.46 -9.87
N GLN A 87 7.78 -2.58 -9.31
CA GLN A 87 8.09 -3.58 -8.28
C GLN A 87 7.25 -3.40 -7.01
N CYS A 88 7.09 -2.15 -6.57
CA CYS A 88 6.30 -1.83 -5.38
C CYS A 88 4.80 -2.07 -5.62
N SER A 89 4.31 -1.79 -6.84
CA SER A 89 2.95 -2.09 -7.29
C SER A 89 2.66 -3.59 -7.25
N GLU A 90 3.57 -4.42 -7.76
CA GLU A 90 3.43 -5.87 -7.68
C GLU A 90 3.35 -6.34 -6.21
N SER A 91 4.23 -5.81 -5.36
CA SER A 91 4.24 -6.13 -3.92
C SER A 91 2.94 -5.72 -3.22
N PHE A 92 2.38 -4.56 -3.57
CA PHE A 92 1.08 -4.11 -3.08
C PHE A 92 -0.05 -5.05 -3.49
N GLN A 93 -0.14 -5.37 -4.79
CA GLN A 93 -1.21 -6.23 -5.31
C GLN A 93 -1.16 -7.62 -4.68
N ASN A 94 0.03 -8.20 -4.58
CA ASN A 94 0.23 -9.50 -3.95
C ASN A 94 -0.15 -9.48 -2.47
N CYS A 95 0.28 -8.47 -1.72
CA CYS A 95 -0.07 -8.33 -0.30
C CYS A 95 -1.57 -8.14 -0.11
N LYS A 96 -2.20 -7.27 -0.91
CA LYS A 96 -3.64 -7.01 -0.86
C LYS A 96 -4.45 -8.27 -1.17
N ALA A 97 -4.06 -9.03 -2.19
CA ALA A 97 -4.71 -10.28 -2.54
C ALA A 97 -4.66 -11.30 -1.39
N GLN A 98 -3.49 -11.48 -0.76
CA GLN A 98 -3.35 -12.39 0.38
C GLN A 98 -4.18 -11.96 1.59
N MET A 99 -4.26 -10.65 1.87
CA MET A 99 -5.09 -10.13 2.96
C MET A 99 -6.58 -10.33 2.71
N LEU A 100 -7.03 -10.13 1.46
CA LEU A 100 -8.42 -10.38 1.05
C LEU A 100 -8.76 -11.88 1.10
N GLU A 101 -7.85 -12.75 0.69
CA GLU A 101 -8.02 -14.20 0.82
C GLU A 101 -8.13 -14.61 2.28
N ALA A 102 -7.26 -14.10 3.16
CA ALA A 102 -7.34 -14.34 4.60
C ALA A 102 -8.68 -13.87 5.19
N LEU A 103 -9.20 -12.72 4.74
CA LEU A 103 -10.49 -12.19 5.16
C LEU A 103 -11.64 -13.11 4.75
N GLN A 104 -11.63 -13.58 3.50
CA GLN A 104 -12.63 -14.54 3.00
C GLN A 104 -12.59 -15.85 3.79
N LEU A 105 -11.40 -16.38 4.08
CA LEU A 105 -11.25 -17.58 4.90
C LEU A 105 -11.85 -17.42 6.30
N LEU A 106 -11.64 -16.27 6.97
CA LEU A 106 -12.26 -16.02 8.27
C LEU A 106 -13.79 -15.97 8.19
N GLN A 107 -14.35 -15.33 7.17
CA GLN A 107 -15.80 -15.25 6.98
C GLN A 107 -16.43 -16.63 6.72
N HIS A 108 -15.72 -17.53 6.05
CA HIS A 108 -16.15 -18.91 5.84
C HIS A 108 -16.06 -19.77 7.11
N LEU A 109 -15.07 -19.52 7.98
CA LEU A 109 -14.87 -20.26 9.23
C LEU A 109 -15.85 -19.84 10.34
N TYR A 110 -16.33 -18.59 10.31
CA TYR A 110 -17.30 -18.06 11.26
C TYR A 110 -18.57 -17.59 10.53
N PRO A 111 -19.37 -18.49 9.95
CA PRO A 111 -20.61 -18.10 9.31
C PRO A 111 -21.54 -17.44 10.36
N PRO A 112 -22.26 -16.37 9.99
CA PRO A 112 -23.18 -15.73 10.92
C PRO A 112 -24.20 -16.77 11.40
N LYS A 113 -24.28 -16.96 12.73
CA LYS A 113 -25.28 -17.84 13.34
C LYS A 113 -26.65 -17.42 12.83
N GLN A 114 -27.28 -18.24 11.99
CA GLN A 114 -28.63 -17.96 11.53
C GLN A 114 -29.55 -17.90 12.76
N PRO A 115 -30.46 -16.92 12.86
CA PRO A 115 -31.42 -16.87 13.95
C PRO A 115 -32.25 -18.16 13.91
N ILE A 116 -32.23 -18.93 14.99
CA ILE A 116 -33.13 -20.07 15.17
C ILE A 116 -34.54 -19.52 15.14
N LYS A 117 -35.24 -19.67 14.01
CA LYS A 117 -36.66 -19.42 13.94
C LYS A 117 -37.33 -20.52 14.76
N HIS A 118 -37.57 -20.27 16.05
CA HIS A 118 -38.50 -21.07 16.84
C HIS A 118 -39.89 -20.92 16.22
N ARG A 119 -40.22 -21.82 15.30
CA ARG A 119 -41.57 -21.98 14.78
C ARG A 119 -42.37 -22.69 15.87
N ILE A 120 -43.01 -21.90 16.72
CA ILE A 120 -44.09 -22.38 17.59
C ILE A 120 -45.19 -22.86 16.63
N GLN A 121 -45.43 -24.17 16.58
CA GLN A 121 -46.62 -24.73 15.92
C GLN A 121 -47.78 -24.72 16.92
N PRO A 122 -48.97 -24.24 16.53
CA PRO A 122 -50.20 -24.48 17.29
C PRO A 122 -50.68 -25.93 17.15
#